data_AF-T1AFL2-F1
#
_entry.id   AF-T1AFL2-F1
#
_cell.length_a   1.000
_cell.length_b   1.000
_cell.length_c   1.000
_cell.angle_alpha   90.00
_cell.angle_beta   90.00
_cell.angle_gamma   90.00
#
_symmetry.space_group_name_H-M   'P 1'
#
loop_
_entity.id
_entity.type
_entity.pdbx_description
1 polymer ?
#
loop_
_entity_poly.entity_id
_entity_poly.type
_entity_poly.pdbx_seq_one_letter_code
_entity_poly.pdbx_strand_id
1 'polypeptide(L)'
;MMGIDLDRADHGVIDDPRIIPAGTVRGLSQLVLRADVSGMPLEWIDYREAARLYTQEQVAYTCGSRLYTLFGGINALTGRRTALEINSIVATVGHTGNPGSTRHDYVPPLNNQTLFRRDAHVCMYCGLRFPTRELSRDHVRPFSQGGLDIWTNVVTACRRCNNQKA
;
A
#
# COMPACT_ATOMS: atom_id res chain seq x y z
N MET A 1 -36.36 -0.86 11.47
CA MET A 1 -35.05 -1.55 11.42
C MET A 1 -34.19 -0.76 10.45
N MET A 2 -33.40 0.20 10.96
CA MET A 2 -32.59 1.07 10.10
C MET A 2 -31.49 0.22 9.47
N GLY A 3 -31.48 0.16 8.14
CA GLY A 3 -30.46 -0.55 7.37
C GLY A 3 -29.08 0.06 7.62
N ILE A 4 -28.06 -0.78 7.46
CA ILE A 4 -26.66 -0.35 7.50
C ILE A 4 -26.47 0.60 6.31
N ASP A 5 -26.26 1.87 6.61
CA ASP A 5 -25.90 2.91 5.66
C ASP A 5 -24.45 2.67 5.22
N LEU A 6 -24.28 2.09 4.02
CA LEU A 6 -22.99 1.70 3.46
C LEU A 6 -22.15 2.93 3.08
N ASP A 7 -22.77 4.06 2.73
CA ASP A 7 -22.08 5.32 2.42
C ASP A 7 -21.49 5.96 3.69
N ARG A 8 -22.13 5.80 4.85
CA ARG A 8 -21.54 6.18 6.15
C ARG A 8 -20.41 5.25 6.61
N ALA A 9 -20.39 3.99 6.17
CA ALA A 9 -19.32 3.05 6.47
C ALA A 9 -18.04 3.34 5.66
N ASP A 10 -18.18 3.91 4.47
CA ASP A 10 -17.06 4.33 3.61
C ASP A 10 -16.30 5.56 4.13
N HIS A 11 -16.96 6.39 4.94
CA HIS A 11 -16.31 7.51 5.62
C HIS A 11 -15.79 7.17 7.02
N GLY A 12 -15.85 5.90 7.44
CA GLY A 12 -15.05 5.35 8.54
C GLY A 12 -14.91 6.30 9.73
N VAL A 13 -16.03 6.65 10.37
CA VAL A 13 -15.97 7.49 11.57
C VAL A 13 -15.08 6.76 12.58
N ILE A 14 -14.09 7.47 13.12
CA ILE A 14 -13.09 6.95 14.08
C ILE A 14 -13.77 6.29 15.31
N ASP A 15 -15.07 6.57 15.52
CA ASP A 15 -15.91 6.06 16.61
C ASP A 15 -16.78 4.84 16.25
N ASP A 16 -16.57 4.12 15.13
CA ASP A 16 -17.27 2.84 14.91
C ASP A 16 -16.72 1.76 15.87
N PRO A 17 -17.50 1.25 16.84
CA PRO A 17 -17.05 0.25 17.81
C PRO A 17 -16.75 -1.13 17.20
N ARG A 18 -16.88 -1.26 15.88
CA ARG A 18 -16.51 -2.43 15.09
C ARG A 18 -15.11 -2.33 14.50
N ILE A 19 -14.45 -1.18 14.52
CA ILE A 19 -13.09 -1.03 14.01
C ILE A 19 -12.25 -0.20 14.97
N ILE A 20 -11.29 -0.84 15.63
CA ILE A 20 -10.37 -0.15 16.54
C ILE A 20 -9.03 0.02 15.82
N PRO A 21 -8.59 1.26 15.50
CA PRO A 21 -7.25 1.48 14.97
C PRO A 21 -6.20 1.17 16.04
N ALA A 22 -5.06 0.63 15.60
CA ALA A 22 -3.95 0.31 16.47
C ALA A 22 -2.85 1.40 16.39
N GLY A 23 -2.45 1.94 17.54
CA GLY A 23 -1.32 2.87 17.64
C GLY A 23 -1.54 4.22 16.96
N THR A 24 -0.58 4.65 16.13
CA THR A 24 -0.51 5.97 15.47
C THR A 24 -1.41 6.13 14.24
N VAL A 25 -2.19 5.10 13.87
CA VAL A 25 -3.08 5.13 12.71
C VAL A 25 -4.21 6.14 12.95
N ARG A 26 -4.27 7.19 12.13
CA ARG A 26 -5.22 8.32 12.30
C ARG A 26 -6.56 8.14 11.55
N GLY A 27 -6.78 7.03 10.84
CA GLY A 27 -8.04 6.76 10.13
C GLY A 27 -7.98 5.50 9.25
N LEU A 28 -9.13 5.08 8.70
CA LEU A 28 -9.28 3.86 7.86
C LEU A 28 -8.65 3.95 6.46
N SER A 29 -8.07 5.10 6.11
CA SER A 29 -7.48 5.35 4.80
C SER A 29 -6.08 4.73 4.63
N GLN A 30 -5.48 4.20 5.71
CA GLN A 30 -4.16 3.59 5.60
C GLN A 30 -4.28 2.22 4.93
N LEU A 31 -3.62 2.09 3.78
CA LEU A 31 -3.61 0.89 2.96
C LEU A 31 -2.69 -0.20 3.54
N VAL A 32 -3.05 -1.45 3.26
CA VAL A 32 -2.30 -2.66 3.57
C VAL A 32 -1.51 -3.07 2.33
N LEU A 33 -0.23 -3.41 2.49
CA LEU A 33 0.55 -3.97 1.40
C LEU A 33 0.23 -5.47 1.25
N ARG A 34 -0.30 -5.87 0.09
CA ARG A 34 -0.43 -7.27 -0.27
C ARG A 34 0.85 -7.74 -0.96
N ALA A 35 1.39 -8.86 -0.48
CA ALA A 35 2.54 -9.53 -1.07
C ALA A 35 2.22 -10.98 -1.42
N ASP A 36 3.10 -11.63 -2.19
CA ASP A 36 3.08 -13.08 -2.33
C ASP A 36 3.80 -13.76 -1.15
N VAL A 37 3.81 -15.10 -1.16
CA VAL A 37 4.46 -15.91 -0.11
C VAL A 37 5.98 -15.70 -0.02
N SER A 38 6.63 -15.24 -1.08
CA SER A 38 8.06 -14.92 -1.07
C SER A 38 8.35 -13.50 -0.55
N GLY A 39 7.30 -12.71 -0.29
CA GLY A 39 7.41 -11.32 0.16
C GLY A 39 7.44 -10.32 -0.99
N MET A 40 7.20 -10.74 -2.23
CA MET A 40 7.18 -9.82 -3.36
C MET A 40 5.93 -8.94 -3.30
N PRO A 41 6.08 -7.60 -3.32
CA PRO A 41 4.94 -6.68 -3.32
C PRO A 41 4.06 -6.87 -4.56
N LEU A 42 2.75 -7.03 -4.36
CA LEU A 42 1.76 -7.17 -5.42
C LEU A 42 1.01 -5.86 -5.64
N GLU A 43 0.36 -5.36 -4.60
CA GLU A 43 -0.54 -4.20 -4.66
C GLU A 43 -0.81 -3.62 -3.26
N TRP A 44 -1.32 -2.39 -3.21
CA TRP A 44 -1.87 -1.81 -1.98
C TRP A 44 -3.37 -2.03 -1.97
N ILE A 45 -3.89 -2.63 -0.90
CA ILE A 45 -5.30 -2.93 -0.71
C ILE A 45 -5.86 -2.16 0.49
N ASP A 46 -7.16 -1.96 0.52
CA ASP A 46 -7.82 -1.38 1.69
C ASP A 46 -8.04 -2.42 2.80
N TYR A 47 -8.56 -1.97 3.95
CA TYR A 47 -8.81 -2.86 5.09
C TYR A 47 -9.92 -3.89 4.81
N ARG A 48 -10.82 -3.63 3.86
CA ARG A 48 -11.95 -4.52 3.52
C ARG A 48 -11.48 -5.68 2.68
N GLU A 49 -10.69 -5.41 1.66
CA GLU A 49 -10.04 -6.45 0.87
C GLU A 49 -9.10 -7.28 1.73
N ALA A 50 -8.33 -6.65 2.63
CA ALA A 50 -7.52 -7.39 3.60
C ALA A 50 -8.38 -8.32 4.45
N ALA A 51 -9.49 -7.83 5.01
CA ALA A 51 -10.42 -8.64 5.80
C ALA A 51 -10.97 -9.83 5.00
N ARG A 52 -11.33 -9.61 3.73
CA ARG A 52 -11.79 -10.66 2.83
C ARG A 52 -10.73 -11.76 2.68
N LEU A 53 -9.46 -11.40 2.47
CA LEU A 53 -8.35 -12.36 2.35
C LEU A 53 -8.16 -13.20 3.61
N TYR A 54 -8.21 -12.60 4.80
CA TYR A 54 -8.13 -13.34 6.07
C TYR A 54 -9.29 -14.32 6.24
N THR A 55 -10.52 -13.86 5.99
CA THR A 55 -11.73 -14.69 6.17
C THR A 55 -11.82 -15.84 5.16
N GLN A 56 -11.16 -15.71 4.01
CA GLN A 56 -11.06 -16.76 2.99
C GLN A 56 -9.85 -17.68 3.20
N GLU A 57 -9.12 -17.53 4.32
CA GLU A 57 -7.91 -18.32 4.64
C GLU A 57 -6.82 -18.22 3.54
N GLN A 58 -6.78 -17.10 2.83
CA GLN A 58 -5.80 -16.86 1.75
C GLN A 58 -4.50 -16.22 2.24
N VAL A 59 -4.45 -15.78 3.50
CA VAL A 59 -3.26 -15.16 4.10
C VAL A 59 -2.31 -16.25 4.59
N ALA A 60 -1.12 -16.32 3.99
CA ALA A 60 -0.05 -17.23 4.38
C ALA A 60 0.64 -16.78 5.66
N TYR A 61 0.98 -15.50 5.74
CA TYR A 61 1.56 -14.86 6.91
C TYR A 61 1.36 -13.34 6.86
N THR A 62 1.65 -12.68 7.98
CA THR A 62 1.47 -11.25 8.17
C THR A 62 2.77 -10.61 8.66
N CYS A 63 3.05 -9.36 8.25
CA CYS A 63 4.23 -8.62 8.69
C CYS A 63 3.92 -7.16 9.03
N GLY A 64 4.87 -6.51 9.70
CA GLY A 64 4.78 -5.12 10.11
C GLY A 64 3.82 -4.89 11.28
N SER A 65 3.31 -3.66 11.42
CA SER A 65 2.48 -3.27 12.55
C SER A 65 1.01 -3.66 12.36
N ARG A 66 0.32 -3.94 13.46
CA ARG A 66 -1.15 -4.02 13.47
C ARG A 66 -1.71 -2.64 13.13
N LEU A 67 -2.59 -2.54 12.15
CA LEU A 67 -3.27 -1.31 11.75
C LEU A 67 -4.65 -1.21 12.36
N TYR A 68 -5.44 -2.29 12.30
CA TYR A 68 -6.82 -2.30 12.75
C TYR A 68 -7.15 -3.62 13.45
N THR A 69 -8.03 -3.55 14.45
CA THR A 69 -8.79 -4.70 14.93
C THR A 69 -10.24 -4.53 14.50
N LEU A 70 -10.69 -5.38 13.59
CA LEU A 70 -12.07 -5.44 13.13
C LEU A 70 -12.84 -6.39 14.04
N PHE A 71 -14.04 -6.01 14.46
CA PHE A 71 -14.89 -6.85 15.27
C PHE A 71 -16.17 -7.22 14.54
N GLY A 72 -16.39 -8.53 14.45
CA GLY A 72 -17.62 -9.12 13.92
C GLY A 72 -18.72 -9.27 14.97
N GLY A 73 -19.58 -10.25 14.73
CA GLY A 73 -20.67 -10.61 15.63
C GLY A 73 -20.22 -11.24 16.95
N ILE A 74 -21.16 -11.33 17.88
CA ILE A 74 -21.00 -12.04 19.15
C ILE A 74 -21.71 -13.38 19.01
N ASN A 75 -20.99 -14.47 19.27
CA ASN A 75 -21.59 -15.79 19.32
C ASN A 75 -22.54 -15.86 20.53
N ALA A 76 -23.83 -16.09 20.28
CA ALA A 76 -24.88 -16.03 21.31
C ALA A 76 -24.73 -17.11 22.41
N LEU A 77 -24.15 -18.27 22.08
CA LEU A 77 -23.98 -19.37 23.03
C LEU A 77 -22.77 -19.18 23.95
N THR A 78 -21.68 -18.66 23.39
CA THR A 78 -20.40 -18.54 24.11
C THR A 78 -20.12 -17.12 24.62
N GLY A 79 -20.90 -16.13 24.18
CA GLY A 79 -20.65 -14.71 24.45
C GLY A 79 -19.38 -14.14 23.80
N ARG A 80 -18.63 -14.94 23.02
CA ARG A 80 -17.36 -14.51 22.42
C ARG A 80 -17.61 -13.66 21.18
N ARG A 81 -16.93 -12.52 21.09
CA ARG A 81 -16.94 -11.65 19.91
C ARG A 81 -15.87 -12.11 18.92
N THR A 82 -16.21 -12.22 17.65
CA THR A 82 -15.22 -12.43 16.59
C THR A 82 -14.39 -11.18 16.43
N ALA A 83 -13.08 -11.32 16.37
CA ALA A 83 -12.15 -10.24 16.11
C ALA A 83 -11.16 -10.67 15.02
N LEU A 84 -10.77 -9.73 14.17
CA LEU A 84 -9.81 -9.90 13.10
C LEU A 84 -8.77 -8.79 13.17
N GLU A 85 -7.49 -9.17 13.27
CA GLU A 85 -6.40 -8.21 13.29
C GLU A 85 -5.83 -8.05 11.88
N ILE A 86 -5.83 -6.80 11.39
CA ILE A 86 -5.29 -6.44 10.09
C ILE A 86 -3.91 -5.82 10.31
N ASN A 87 -2.88 -6.43 9.74
CA ASN A 87 -1.51 -5.92 9.76
C ASN A 87 -1.21 -5.07 8.53
N SER A 88 -0.16 -4.27 8.60
CA SER A 88 0.28 -3.39 7.52
C SER A 88 0.74 -4.11 6.26
N ILE A 89 1.09 -5.41 6.40
CA ILE A 89 1.54 -6.26 5.30
C ILE A 89 0.89 -7.64 5.45
N VAL A 90 0.27 -8.15 4.38
CA VAL A 90 -0.30 -9.50 4.30
C VAL A 90 0.25 -10.23 3.08
N ALA A 91 0.81 -11.42 3.29
CA ALA A 91 1.27 -12.31 2.23
C ALA A 91 0.17 -13.32 1.90
N THR A 92 -0.18 -13.48 0.62
CA THR A 92 -1.25 -14.40 0.20
C THR A 92 -0.75 -15.61 -0.57
N VAL A 93 -1.35 -16.77 -0.35
CA VAL A 93 -1.12 -17.99 -1.15
C VAL A 93 -1.86 -17.84 -2.48
N GLY A 94 -1.13 -17.72 -3.59
CA GLY A 94 -1.75 -17.63 -4.91
C GLY A 94 -0.80 -17.15 -6.00
N HIS A 95 -0.90 -17.77 -7.17
CA HIS A 95 -0.17 -17.38 -8.37
C HIS A 95 -0.81 -16.12 -8.97
N THR A 96 -0.37 -14.94 -8.56
CA THR A 96 -0.38 -13.84 -9.52
C THR A 96 0.66 -14.21 -10.58
N GLY A 97 0.30 -14.21 -11.87
CA GLY A 97 1.24 -14.40 -12.99
C GLY A 97 2.27 -13.27 -13.14
N ASN A 98 2.69 -12.69 -12.01
CA ASN A 98 3.68 -11.65 -11.90
C ASN A 98 5.05 -12.33 -11.92
N PRO A 99 5.99 -11.95 -12.80
CA PRO A 99 7.30 -12.61 -12.90
C PRO A 99 8.10 -12.59 -11.58
N GLY A 100 7.75 -11.71 -10.65
CA GLY A 100 8.30 -11.69 -9.29
C GLY A 100 8.03 -12.96 -8.48
N SER A 101 6.92 -13.66 -8.73
CA SER A 101 6.59 -14.89 -8.01
C SER A 101 7.41 -16.10 -8.45
N THR A 102 8.11 -16.02 -9.59
CA THR A 102 8.96 -17.10 -10.12
C THR A 102 10.45 -16.79 -10.02
N ARG A 103 10.82 -15.54 -9.71
CA ARG A 103 12.21 -15.07 -9.66
C ARG A 103 12.45 -14.23 -8.42
N HIS A 104 13.21 -14.78 -7.47
CA HIS A 104 13.66 -14.07 -6.26
C HIS A 104 14.50 -12.82 -6.54
N ASP A 105 15.07 -12.71 -7.75
CA ASP A 105 15.88 -11.59 -8.24
C ASP A 105 15.10 -10.63 -9.15
N TYR A 106 13.76 -10.73 -9.21
CA TYR A 106 12.96 -9.86 -10.05
C TYR A 106 13.01 -8.41 -9.57
N VAL A 107 13.70 -7.57 -10.33
CA VAL A 107 13.65 -6.12 -10.21
C VAL A 107 12.68 -5.59 -11.26
N PRO A 108 11.60 -4.87 -10.87
CA PRO A 108 10.71 -4.25 -11.83
C PRO A 108 11.48 -3.37 -12.82
N PRO A 109 11.10 -3.39 -14.12
CA PRO A 109 11.78 -2.57 -15.12
C PRO A 109 11.66 -1.09 -14.75
N LEU A 110 12.77 -0.37 -14.91
CA LEU A 110 12.84 1.06 -14.62
C LEU A 110 12.18 1.86 -15.74
N ASN A 111 10.89 2.18 -15.58
CA ASN A 111 10.13 3.06 -16.47
C ASN A 111 9.49 4.19 -15.65
N ASN A 112 8.98 5.24 -16.30
CA ASN A 112 8.41 6.37 -15.59
C ASN A 112 7.19 5.98 -14.74
N GLN A 113 6.41 5.02 -15.21
CA GLN A 113 5.22 4.56 -14.50
C GLN A 113 5.59 3.86 -13.18
N THR A 114 6.60 3.00 -13.19
CA THR A 114 7.09 2.30 -11.98
C THR A 114 7.84 3.27 -11.06
N LEU A 115 8.61 4.21 -11.61
CA LEU A 115 9.31 5.25 -10.86
C LEU A 115 8.35 6.18 -10.09
N PHE A 116 7.33 6.71 -10.77
CA PHE A 116 6.39 7.63 -10.14
C PHE A 116 5.51 6.93 -9.09
N ARG A 117 5.21 5.64 -9.30
CA ARG A 117 4.54 4.80 -8.29
C ARG A 117 5.42 4.56 -7.07
N ARG A 118 6.71 4.22 -7.25
CA ARG A 118 7.69 4.07 -6.15
C ARG A 118 7.72 5.32 -5.28
N ASP A 119 7.74 6.48 -5.92
CA ASP A 119 7.87 7.78 -5.26
C ASP A 119 6.51 8.39 -4.85
N ALA A 120 5.42 7.61 -4.88
CA ALA A 120 4.07 8.02 -4.50
C ALA A 120 3.58 9.32 -5.19
N HIS A 121 4.03 9.55 -6.43
CA HIS A 121 3.79 10.76 -7.22
C HIS A 121 4.26 12.05 -6.52
N VAL A 122 5.23 11.95 -5.61
CA VAL A 122 5.83 13.06 -4.89
C VAL A 122 7.13 13.48 -5.59
N CYS A 123 7.32 14.79 -5.76
CA CYS A 123 8.59 15.33 -6.22
C CYS A 123 9.64 15.24 -5.10
N MET A 124 10.76 14.57 -5.36
CA MET A 124 11.84 14.37 -4.37
C MET A 124 12.62 15.64 -4.02
N TYR A 125 12.36 16.76 -4.71
CA TYR A 125 13.00 18.04 -4.44
C TYR A 125 12.12 18.99 -3.61
N CYS A 126 10.83 19.10 -3.94
CA CYS A 126 9.93 20.01 -3.21
C CYS A 126 8.97 19.32 -2.23
N GLY A 127 8.89 17.98 -2.25
CA GLY A 127 8.00 17.21 -1.37
C GLY A 127 6.51 17.29 -1.71
N LEU A 128 6.12 18.01 -2.77
CA LEU A 128 4.71 18.11 -3.19
C LEU A 128 4.30 16.94 -4.10
N ARG A 129 3.02 16.56 -4.05
CA ARG A 129 2.42 15.53 -4.91
C ARG A 129 1.87 16.16 -6.19
N PHE A 130 2.06 15.48 -7.32
CA PHE A 130 1.67 15.96 -8.65
C PHE A 130 0.95 14.88 -9.48
N PRO A 131 0.11 15.26 -10.46
CA PRO A 131 -0.37 14.31 -11.45
C PRO A 131 0.77 13.83 -12.35
N THR A 132 0.70 12.60 -12.86
CA THR A 132 1.72 11.97 -13.72
C THR A 132 2.20 12.86 -14.86
N ARG A 133 1.30 13.63 -15.49
CA ARG A 133 1.63 14.54 -16.60
C ARG A 133 2.57 15.69 -16.20
N GLU A 134 2.70 16.01 -14.92
CA GLU A 134 3.57 17.08 -14.40
C GLU A 134 4.87 16.54 -13.80
N LEU A 135 5.02 15.22 -13.77
CA LEU A 135 6.20 14.54 -13.28
C LEU A 135 7.15 14.18 -14.42
N SER A 136 8.43 14.16 -14.08
CA SER A 136 9.53 13.75 -14.93
C SER A 136 10.50 12.90 -14.13
N ARG A 137 11.24 12.04 -14.83
CA ARG A 137 12.40 11.36 -14.26
C ARG A 137 13.57 12.34 -14.25
N ASP A 138 14.26 12.44 -13.13
CA ASP A 138 15.53 13.15 -13.03
C ASP A 138 16.63 12.23 -12.48
N HIS A 139 17.87 12.50 -12.90
CA HIS A 139 19.05 11.80 -12.42
C HIS A 139 19.70 12.59 -11.29
N VAL A 140 19.82 11.99 -10.11
CA VAL A 140 20.44 12.60 -8.92
C VAL A 140 21.86 13.05 -9.26
N ARG A 141 22.69 12.14 -9.79
CA ARG A 141 23.92 12.49 -10.50
C ARG A 141 23.59 12.67 -11.99
N PRO A 142 23.80 13.86 -12.58
CA PRO A 142 23.52 14.10 -13.99
C PRO A 142 24.28 13.15 -14.92
N PHE A 143 23.71 12.86 -16.09
CA PHE A 143 24.35 12.02 -17.11
C PHE A 143 25.68 12.61 -17.57
N SER A 144 25.78 13.95 -17.69
CA SER A 144 27.02 14.66 -18.04
C SER A 144 28.16 14.43 -17.03
N GLN A 145 27.83 14.04 -15.80
CA GLN A 145 28.80 13.72 -14.76
C GLN A 145 29.00 12.22 -14.56
N GLY A 146 28.51 11.38 -15.48
CA GLY A 146 28.61 9.92 -15.40
C GLY A 146 27.50 9.24 -14.57
N GLY A 147 26.36 9.92 -14.37
CA GLY A 147 25.18 9.30 -13.76
C GLY A 147 24.54 8.25 -14.67
N LEU A 148 24.06 7.15 -14.07
CA LEU A 148 23.45 6.02 -14.77
C LEU A 148 21.92 6.06 -14.67
N ASP A 149 21.21 5.51 -15.66
CA ASP A 149 19.75 5.30 -15.63
C ASP A 149 19.42 4.01 -14.85
N ILE A 150 19.65 4.05 -13.54
CA ILE A 150 19.42 2.94 -12.60
C ILE A 150 18.55 3.41 -11.44
N TRP A 151 17.80 2.49 -10.83
CA TRP A 151 16.85 2.77 -9.74
C TRP A 151 17.41 3.65 -8.63
N THR A 152 18.67 3.46 -8.25
CA THR A 152 19.35 4.19 -7.17
C THR A 152 19.81 5.60 -7.56
N ASN A 153 19.86 5.93 -8.86
CA ASN A 153 20.29 7.25 -9.35
C ASN A 153 19.15 8.06 -9.98
N VAL A 154 17.95 7.50 -10.10
CA VAL A 154 16.80 8.22 -10.68
C VAL A 154 15.67 8.44 -9.68
N VAL A 155 15.05 9.61 -9.78
CA VAL A 155 13.98 10.08 -8.88
C VAL A 155 12.86 10.77 -9.65
N THR A 156 11.69 10.81 -9.03
CA THR A 156 10.55 11.59 -9.49
C THR A 156 10.76 13.07 -9.18
N ALA A 157 10.70 13.93 -10.20
CA ALA A 157 10.81 15.37 -10.08
C ALA A 157 9.68 16.07 -10.84
N CYS A 158 9.07 17.09 -10.24
CA CYS A 158 8.15 17.94 -10.98
C CYS A 158 8.93 18.75 -12.03
N ARG A 159 8.28 19.13 -13.13
CA ARG A 159 8.91 19.89 -14.22
C ARG A 159 9.64 21.14 -13.72
N ARG A 160 9.06 21.87 -12.77
CA ARG A 160 9.66 23.08 -12.19
C ARG A 160 11.00 22.79 -11.52
N CYS A 161 11.05 21.82 -10.61
CA CYS A 161 12.28 21.48 -9.88
C CYS A 161 13.32 20.86 -10.80
N ASN A 162 12.91 19.99 -11.72
CA ASN A 162 13.83 19.38 -12.67
C ASN A 162 14.49 20.44 -13.57
N ASN A 163 13.70 21.38 -14.10
CA ASN A 163 14.22 22.49 -14.90
C ASN A 163 15.11 23.46 -14.10
N GLN A 164 14.90 23.60 -12.79
CA GLN A 164 15.76 24.42 -11.93
C GLN A 164 17.12 23.77 -11.65
N LYS A 165 17.20 22.43 -11.71
CA LYS A 165 18.44 21.68 -11.55
C LYS A 165 19.26 21.62 -12.85
N ALA A 166 18.59 21.66 -14.00
CA ALA A 166 19.18 21.54 -15.33
C ALA A 166 20.13 22.69 -15.70
#